data_AF-A0A672G670-F1
#
_entry.id   AF-A0A672G670-F1
#
_cell.length_a   1.000
_cell.length_b   1.000
_cell.length_c   1.000
_cell.angle_alpha   90.00
_cell.angle_beta   90.00
_cell.angle_gamma   90.00
#
_symmetry.space_group_name_H-M   'P 1'
#
loop_
_entity.id
_entity.type
_entity.pdbx_description
1 polymer ?
#
loop_
_entity_poly.entity_id
_entity_poly.type
_entity_poly.pdbx_seq_one_letter_code
_entity_poly.pdbx_strand_id
1 'polypeptide(L)'
;MAGHSLRIVRKTEVPLYQEYRDTSKQQEIEQRRQRDNCSPVTEGTPMQESVATSPPALQLQLRNNTQSLSLWQNLEAVQASGLLARLDHKEIIMQEAMFELVTSEASYYKSLEILEAHFLQNPVLFKTLSQSDMHFLFSNIVEVMKASERFLMDLENRIEESILISDVCDIVHHHAVEHFSVFIKYVINQAYQEKNYRRILEGNQPFRDTMASLENHPCVRGLSFTSFLILPFQRITRLKLLVQNILKKTEEDSEREASAVKAHQQLEKIVRECDEGVRKMSRTEELISIEKTLEFKSKSVPIISHSRWLLKKGEVQVMAGPKSTRTMRSRKLYQPFYLFLFNNLLLVTKRSGDKFQVLDSCTRAMLRTEELADQGQALAHVFNLKLLENQEDRPVNYLVKASSMSDKLRWICALTPNRRTRFMSTSAHQADSPQVQCIQSYTAQEPDELSTEMADVMSLLERTTDGWMMGERLHDGERGWFPSRVVEEIHSKAVRAQNLREAFKIQLAQDGGAGLQTGTRGGLRGRQHVLSEFHTSFTLCTPNIFQSFS
;
A
#
# COMPACT_ATOMS: atom_id res chain seq x y z
N MET A 1 -39.05 27.27 -10.58
CA MET A 1 -38.44 28.25 -9.67
C MET A 1 -37.12 27.67 -9.19
N ALA A 2 -36.09 27.83 -10.03
CA ALA A 2 -34.77 27.27 -9.85
C ALA A 2 -33.80 28.41 -9.56
N GLY A 3 -32.86 28.15 -8.66
CA GLY A 3 -31.79 29.06 -8.29
C GLY A 3 -31.99 29.53 -6.87
N HIS A 4 -31.30 28.85 -5.94
CA HIS A 4 -30.58 29.38 -4.76
C HIS A 4 -29.85 28.20 -4.06
N SER A 5 -29.26 27.24 -4.80
CA SER A 5 -28.33 26.26 -4.20
C SER A 5 -27.02 26.96 -3.87
N LEU A 6 -26.47 26.71 -2.68
CA LEU A 6 -25.51 27.59 -2.05
C LEU A 6 -24.14 27.56 -2.76
N ARG A 7 -23.59 28.76 -2.91
CA ARG A 7 -22.44 29.11 -3.75
C ARG A 7 -21.09 29.01 -3.02
N ILE A 8 -21.01 28.38 -1.85
CA ILE A 8 -19.88 28.56 -0.92
C ILE A 8 -18.60 27.90 -1.46
N VAL A 9 -18.69 26.67 -1.99
CA VAL A 9 -17.53 25.94 -2.51
C VAL A 9 -17.20 26.33 -3.97
N ARG A 10 -18.21 26.76 -4.75
CA ARG A 10 -18.02 27.21 -6.15
C ARG A 10 -17.44 28.63 -6.30
N LYS A 11 -17.56 29.50 -5.28
CA LYS A 11 -17.06 30.89 -5.34
C LYS A 11 -15.58 31.01 -4.98
N THR A 12 -15.02 30.07 -4.25
CA THR A 12 -13.59 30.00 -4.02
C THR A 12 -12.97 29.37 -5.27
N GLU A 13 -11.94 29.95 -5.88
CA GLU A 13 -11.18 29.27 -6.93
C GLU A 13 -10.50 28.03 -6.31
N VAL A 14 -11.21 26.91 -6.35
CA VAL A 14 -10.75 25.66 -5.76
C VAL A 14 -9.53 25.17 -6.56
N PRO A 15 -8.35 25.03 -5.94
CA PRO A 15 -7.16 24.54 -6.64
C PRO A 15 -7.34 23.08 -7.06
N LEU A 16 -6.55 22.65 -8.04
CA LEU A 16 -6.57 21.25 -8.46
C LEU A 16 -6.16 20.35 -7.29
N TYR A 17 -6.72 19.15 -7.21
CA TYR A 17 -6.46 18.24 -6.09
C TYR A 17 -4.96 17.94 -5.89
N GLN A 18 -4.20 17.86 -6.98
CA GLN A 18 -2.75 17.68 -6.93
C GLN A 18 -2.06 18.84 -6.21
N GLU A 19 -2.44 20.08 -6.52
CA GLU A 19 -1.94 21.30 -5.86
C GLU A 19 -2.40 21.39 -4.40
N TYR A 20 -3.67 21.06 -4.14
CA TYR A 20 -4.26 20.98 -2.81
C TYR A 20 -3.45 20.02 -1.93
N ARG A 21 -3.18 18.82 -2.44
CA ARG A 21 -2.45 17.76 -1.74
C ARG A 21 -1.03 18.19 -1.42
N ASP A 22 -0.32 18.77 -2.38
CA ASP A 22 1.08 19.17 -2.18
C ASP A 22 1.19 20.32 -1.18
N THR A 23 0.27 21.28 -1.23
CA THR A 23 0.20 22.39 -0.28
C THR A 23 -0.11 21.88 1.14
N SER A 24 -1.10 21.00 1.27
CA SER A 24 -1.49 20.40 2.55
C SER A 24 -0.34 19.57 3.16
N LYS A 25 0.37 18.76 2.35
CA LYS A 25 1.56 18.01 2.80
C LYS A 25 2.68 18.94 3.28
N GLN A 26 2.97 20.01 2.55
CA GLN A 26 3.99 20.98 2.94
C GLN A 26 3.62 21.69 4.25
N GLN A 27 2.35 22.05 4.44
CA GLN A 27 1.85 22.63 5.68
C GLN A 27 2.02 21.66 6.86
N GLU A 28 1.71 20.38 6.68
CA GLU A 28 1.88 19.37 7.73
C GLU A 28 3.36 19.18 8.11
N ILE A 29 4.26 19.14 7.13
CA ILE A 29 5.72 19.04 7.34
C ILE A 29 6.22 20.27 8.11
N GLU A 30 5.79 21.47 7.72
CA GLU A 30 6.21 22.72 8.35
C GLU A 30 5.68 22.83 9.79
N GLN A 31 4.43 22.41 10.04
CA GLN A 31 3.88 22.31 11.40
C GLN A 31 4.65 21.33 12.29
N ARG A 32 5.14 20.21 11.73
CA ARG A 32 6.01 19.26 12.47
C ARG A 32 7.36 19.89 12.80
N ARG A 33 8.01 20.56 11.84
CA ARG A 33 9.27 21.28 12.06
C ARG A 33 9.16 22.38 13.13
N GLN A 34 8.04 23.09 13.15
CA GLN A 34 7.79 24.13 14.16
C GLN A 34 7.53 23.54 15.55
N ARG A 35 6.86 22.38 15.63
CA ARG A 35 6.72 21.63 16.90
C ARG A 35 8.05 21.11 17.40
N ASP A 36 8.91 20.61 16.51
CA ASP A 36 10.23 20.08 16.88
C ASP A 36 11.20 21.19 17.34
N ASN A 37 11.06 22.41 16.82
CA ASN A 37 11.82 23.58 17.27
C ASN A 37 11.38 24.15 18.64
N CYS A 38 10.28 23.66 19.23
CA CYS A 38 9.82 24.04 20.56
C CYS A 38 10.14 22.94 21.58
N SER A 39 11.43 22.78 21.91
CA SER A 39 11.86 22.05 23.10
C SER A 39 11.98 23.03 24.29
N PRO A 40 11.58 22.66 25.51
CA PRO A 40 11.66 23.56 26.66
C PRO A 40 13.12 23.75 27.07
N VAL A 41 13.59 24.99 27.01
CA VAL A 41 14.87 25.39 27.61
C VAL A 41 14.75 25.27 29.13
N THR A 42 15.58 24.41 29.72
CA THR A 42 15.68 24.19 31.16
C THR A 42 16.17 25.46 31.87
N GLU A 43 15.50 25.81 32.97
CA GLU A 43 15.73 27.01 33.80
C GLU A 43 17.13 27.09 34.45
N GLY A 44 17.63 28.33 34.62
CA GLY A 44 18.82 28.62 35.40
C GLY A 44 19.28 30.09 35.49
N THR A 45 18.49 30.96 36.16
CA THR A 45 18.92 32.15 36.98
C THR A 45 19.38 33.49 36.28
N PRO A 46 19.36 34.67 36.96
CA PRO A 46 18.28 35.66 36.75
C PRO A 46 18.71 37.13 36.47
N MET A 47 17.69 37.92 36.06
CA MET A 47 17.49 39.39 36.13
C MET A 47 18.49 40.39 35.48
N GLN A 48 17.98 41.10 34.48
CA GLN A 48 17.95 42.57 34.50
C GLN A 48 16.75 43.11 33.70
N GLU A 49 16.04 44.07 34.31
CA GLU A 49 14.79 44.68 33.83
C GLU A 49 15.00 45.58 32.60
N SER A 50 14.15 45.45 31.59
CA SER A 50 13.74 46.57 30.74
C SER A 50 12.29 46.41 30.24
N VAL A 51 11.45 47.28 30.79
CA VAL A 51 10.23 47.93 30.28
C VAL A 51 9.49 47.30 29.07
N ALA A 52 8.29 46.80 29.39
CA ALA A 52 7.02 46.83 28.64
C ALA A 52 7.03 46.63 27.10
N THR A 53 6.54 45.45 26.66
CA THR A 53 5.37 45.32 25.78
C THR A 53 4.95 43.85 25.75
N SER A 54 3.66 43.58 25.98
CA SER A 54 3.02 42.27 25.80
C SER A 54 3.41 41.63 24.46
N PRO A 55 3.70 40.31 24.36
CA PRO A 55 3.92 39.70 23.04
C PRO A 55 2.56 39.51 22.34
N PRO A 56 2.35 40.11 21.16
CA PRO A 56 1.11 39.97 20.41
C PRO A 56 1.19 38.77 19.46
N ALA A 57 0.08 38.04 19.30
CA ALA A 57 -0.45 37.59 18.00
C ALA A 57 0.49 36.95 16.94
N LEU A 58 1.58 36.26 17.29
CA LEU A 58 2.50 35.64 16.32
C LEU A 58 2.09 34.26 15.79
N GLN A 59 0.81 33.89 15.87
CA GLN A 59 0.26 32.71 15.17
C GLN A 59 -0.56 33.06 13.90
N LEU A 60 -0.64 34.35 13.53
CA LEU A 60 -1.49 34.83 12.43
C LEU A 60 -0.73 35.30 11.16
N GLN A 61 0.54 34.94 10.98
CA GLN A 61 1.35 35.40 9.82
C GLN A 61 1.97 34.29 8.96
N LEU A 62 1.29 33.18 8.74
CA LEU A 62 1.70 32.22 7.71
C LEU A 62 0.82 32.32 6.46
N ARG A 63 1.35 33.10 5.51
CA ARG A 63 1.17 33.09 4.04
C ARG A 63 0.07 33.94 3.41
N ASN A 64 0.37 35.23 3.28
CA ASN A 64 0.14 35.93 2.00
C ASN A 64 1.19 35.47 0.97
N ASN A 65 0.80 34.54 0.10
CA ASN A 65 1.29 34.40 -1.28
C ASN A 65 0.36 33.46 -2.06
N THR A 66 -0.58 34.06 -2.79
CA THR A 66 -1.27 33.62 -4.02
C THR A 66 -1.93 32.23 -4.17
N GLN A 67 -1.99 31.33 -3.18
CA GLN A 67 -2.74 30.06 -3.32
C GLN A 67 -3.06 29.33 -1.98
N SER A 68 -3.39 30.06 -0.90
CA SER A 68 -3.78 29.43 0.36
C SER A 68 -5.25 28.97 0.33
N LEU A 69 -5.49 27.68 0.58
CA LEU A 69 -6.82 27.12 0.83
C LEU A 69 -7.56 27.97 1.87
N SER A 70 -8.82 28.32 1.59
CA SER A 70 -9.63 29.11 2.53
C SER A 70 -9.88 28.28 3.78
N LEU A 71 -9.43 28.77 4.94
CA LEU A 71 -9.79 28.22 6.24
C LEU A 71 -11.30 28.39 6.49
N TRP A 72 -11.91 27.50 7.27
CA TRP A 72 -13.32 27.59 7.65
C TRP A 72 -13.62 28.94 8.32
N GLN A 73 -12.76 29.38 9.23
CA GLN A 73 -12.90 30.68 9.90
C GLN A 73 -12.84 31.90 8.95
N ASN A 74 -12.28 31.73 7.75
CA ASN A 74 -12.16 32.80 6.75
C ASN A 74 -13.40 32.91 5.85
N LEU A 75 -14.38 32.03 6.01
CA LEU A 75 -15.64 32.14 5.27
C LEU A 75 -16.39 33.39 5.72
N GLU A 76 -16.83 34.20 4.75
CA GLU A 76 -17.61 35.43 5.01
C GLU A 76 -18.82 35.16 5.91
N ALA A 77 -19.51 34.04 5.69
CA ALA A 77 -20.65 33.63 6.49
C ALA A 77 -20.27 33.29 7.95
N VAL A 78 -19.10 32.69 8.18
CA VAL A 78 -18.59 32.39 9.53
C VAL A 78 -18.18 33.69 10.22
N GLN A 79 -17.47 34.58 9.54
CA GLN A 79 -17.08 35.88 10.09
C GLN A 79 -18.29 36.74 10.46
N ALA A 80 -19.31 36.77 9.59
CA ALA A 80 -20.54 37.52 9.83
C ALA A 80 -21.41 36.92 10.95
N SER A 81 -21.30 35.62 11.23
CA SER A 81 -22.10 34.94 12.26
C SER A 81 -21.70 35.26 13.70
N GLY A 82 -20.48 35.77 13.92
CA GLY A 82 -19.92 35.99 15.26
C GLY A 82 -19.59 34.69 16.03
N LEU A 83 -19.64 33.52 15.38
CA LEU A 83 -19.36 32.22 16.01
C LEU A 83 -17.93 32.11 16.54
N LEU A 84 -16.95 32.72 15.88
CA LEU A 84 -15.53 32.66 16.27
C LEU A 84 -15.26 33.23 17.67
N ALA A 85 -16.10 34.15 18.15
CA ALA A 85 -15.98 34.70 19.51
C ALA A 85 -16.62 33.80 20.59
N ARG A 86 -17.42 32.80 20.20
CA ARG A 86 -18.20 31.93 21.10
C ARG A 86 -17.65 30.51 21.19
N LEU A 87 -16.97 30.04 20.15
CA LEU A 87 -16.42 28.69 20.09
C LEU A 87 -15.08 28.61 20.83
N ASP A 88 -14.83 27.49 21.50
CA ASP A 88 -13.50 27.18 22.02
C ASP A 88 -12.54 26.89 20.87
N HIS A 89 -11.26 27.13 21.11
CA HIS A 89 -10.18 26.90 20.14
C HIS A 89 -10.15 25.45 19.65
N LYS A 90 -10.49 24.48 20.51
CA LYS A 90 -10.59 23.06 20.12
C LYS A 90 -11.66 22.83 19.06
N GLU A 91 -12.84 23.45 19.21
CA GLU A 91 -13.92 23.32 18.25
C GLU A 91 -13.59 24.03 16.94
N ILE A 92 -12.88 25.17 16.98
CA ILE A 92 -12.39 25.82 15.74
C ILE A 92 -11.46 24.87 14.97
N ILE A 93 -10.50 24.23 15.64
CA ILE A 93 -9.61 23.25 14.99
C ILE A 93 -10.40 22.06 14.42
N MET A 94 -11.46 21.62 15.10
CA MET A 94 -12.34 20.54 14.63
C MET A 94 -13.11 20.95 13.37
N GLN A 95 -13.69 22.15 13.35
CA GLN A 95 -14.37 22.72 12.18
C GLN A 95 -13.42 22.85 10.99
N GLU A 96 -12.18 23.30 11.21
CA GLU A 96 -11.16 23.34 10.16
C GLU A 96 -10.86 21.95 9.59
N ALA A 97 -10.78 20.91 10.43
CA ALA A 97 -10.51 19.55 9.98
C ALA A 97 -11.67 18.96 9.16
N MET A 98 -12.92 19.21 9.56
CA MET A 98 -14.09 18.77 8.79
C MET A 98 -14.22 19.54 7.48
N PHE A 99 -13.96 20.85 7.51
CA PHE A 99 -13.99 21.69 6.32
C PHE A 99 -12.85 21.35 5.33
N GLU A 100 -11.67 20.97 5.82
CA GLU A 100 -10.57 20.42 5.00
C GLU A 100 -11.08 19.20 4.20
N LEU A 101 -11.81 18.28 4.84
CA LEU A 101 -12.36 17.11 4.18
C LEU A 101 -13.30 17.50 3.03
N VAL A 102 -14.24 18.42 3.27
CA VAL A 102 -15.22 18.85 2.26
C VAL A 102 -14.55 19.60 1.10
N THR A 103 -13.72 20.59 1.40
CA THR A 103 -13.00 21.35 0.36
C THR A 103 -12.07 20.48 -0.47
N SER A 104 -11.43 19.47 0.15
CA SER A 104 -10.60 18.51 -0.57
C SER A 104 -11.42 17.62 -1.51
N GLU A 105 -12.67 17.29 -1.18
CA GLU A 105 -13.56 16.53 -2.08
C GLU A 105 -13.97 17.37 -3.28
N ALA A 106 -14.28 18.64 -3.07
CA ALA A 106 -14.58 19.56 -4.17
C ALA A 106 -13.39 19.73 -5.13
N SER A 107 -12.17 19.89 -4.59
CA SER A 107 -10.93 19.89 -5.38
C SER A 107 -10.75 18.59 -6.16
N TYR A 108 -11.01 17.45 -5.52
CA TYR A 108 -10.89 16.13 -6.14
C TYR A 108 -11.87 15.97 -7.31
N TYR A 109 -13.15 16.26 -7.07
CA TYR A 109 -14.18 16.20 -8.10
C TYR A 109 -13.86 17.14 -9.26
N LYS A 110 -13.34 18.35 -8.97
CA LYS A 110 -12.93 19.29 -10.01
C LYS A 110 -11.82 18.74 -10.92
N SER A 111 -10.82 18.09 -10.34
CA SER A 111 -9.77 17.43 -11.14
C SER A 111 -10.33 16.26 -11.96
N LEU A 112 -11.33 15.53 -11.46
CA LEU A 112 -12.02 14.48 -12.22
C LEU A 112 -12.85 15.05 -13.38
N GLU A 113 -13.54 16.18 -13.20
CA GLU A 113 -14.24 16.86 -14.29
C GLU A 113 -13.29 17.23 -15.43
N ILE A 114 -12.07 17.65 -15.12
CA ILE A 114 -11.04 17.94 -16.14
C ILE A 114 -10.64 16.64 -16.85
N LEU A 115 -10.42 15.55 -16.10
CA LEU A 115 -10.11 14.24 -16.69
C LEU A 115 -11.21 13.79 -17.68
N GLU A 116 -12.48 14.00 -17.33
CA GLU A 116 -13.60 13.67 -18.20
C GLU A 116 -13.70 14.62 -19.40
N ALA A 117 -13.88 15.91 -19.16
CA ALA A 117 -14.21 16.87 -20.20
C ALA A 117 -13.04 17.13 -21.17
N HIS A 118 -11.81 17.19 -20.65
CA HIS A 118 -10.63 17.55 -21.45
C HIS A 118 -9.96 16.35 -22.12
N PHE A 119 -9.99 15.16 -21.49
CA PHE A 119 -9.36 13.96 -22.03
C PHE A 119 -10.39 12.94 -22.52
N LEU A 120 -11.26 12.42 -21.65
CA LEU A 120 -12.17 11.31 -22.00
C LEU A 120 -13.17 11.67 -23.12
N GLN A 121 -13.76 12.86 -23.05
CA GLN A 121 -14.75 13.36 -24.00
C GLN A 121 -14.12 14.11 -25.20
N ASN A 122 -12.79 14.14 -25.30
CA ASN A 122 -12.13 14.87 -26.37
C ASN A 122 -12.33 14.15 -27.73
N PRO A 123 -12.98 14.79 -28.72
CA PRO A 123 -13.33 14.13 -29.97
C PRO A 123 -12.11 13.84 -30.86
N VAL A 124 -11.01 14.59 -30.70
CA VAL A 124 -9.76 14.36 -31.44
C VAL A 124 -9.05 13.16 -30.85
N LEU A 125 -8.89 13.11 -29.52
CA LEU A 125 -8.29 11.98 -28.82
C LEU A 125 -9.06 10.68 -29.09
N PHE A 126 -10.39 10.73 -29.02
CA PHE A 126 -11.26 9.59 -29.27
C PHE A 126 -11.03 8.96 -30.66
N LYS A 127 -10.80 9.78 -31.69
CA LYS A 127 -10.53 9.30 -33.06
C LYS A 127 -9.18 8.60 -33.22
N THR A 128 -8.25 8.83 -32.29
CA THR A 128 -6.92 8.20 -32.32
C THR A 128 -6.88 6.84 -31.60
N LEU A 129 -7.94 6.46 -30.89
CA LEU A 129 -7.97 5.27 -30.03
C LEU A 129 -9.00 4.24 -30.50
N SER A 130 -8.71 2.96 -30.27
CA SER A 130 -9.72 1.90 -30.37
C SER A 130 -10.66 1.92 -29.16
N GLN A 131 -11.85 1.33 -29.29
CA GLN A 131 -12.79 1.21 -28.16
C GLN A 131 -12.18 0.41 -26.99
N SER A 132 -11.39 -0.63 -27.29
CA SER A 132 -10.65 -1.38 -26.27
C SER A 132 -9.61 -0.52 -25.57
N ASP A 133 -8.85 0.29 -26.31
CA ASP A 133 -7.81 1.14 -25.73
C ASP A 133 -8.42 2.22 -24.83
N MET A 134 -9.54 2.82 -25.25
CA MET A 134 -10.33 3.73 -24.43
C MET A 134 -10.76 3.05 -23.11
N HIS A 135 -11.33 1.85 -23.19
CA HIS A 135 -11.76 1.10 -22.01
C HIS A 135 -10.59 0.76 -21.09
N PHE A 136 -9.44 0.33 -21.64
CA PHE A 136 -8.25 0.03 -20.85
C PHE A 136 -7.57 1.27 -20.27
N LEU A 137 -7.65 2.43 -20.91
CA LEU A 137 -7.00 3.66 -20.46
C LEU A 137 -7.79 4.33 -19.32
N PHE A 138 -9.11 4.39 -19.45
CA PHE A 138 -9.98 5.08 -18.50
C PHE A 138 -10.69 4.15 -17.52
N SER A 139 -10.63 2.83 -17.71
CA SER A 139 -11.23 1.84 -16.80
C SER A 139 -12.69 2.21 -16.47
N ASN A 140 -13.09 2.13 -15.21
CA ASN A 140 -14.40 2.55 -14.70
C ASN A 140 -14.41 3.97 -14.11
N ILE A 141 -13.63 4.92 -14.65
CA ILE A 141 -13.53 6.29 -14.10
C ILE A 141 -14.88 6.98 -13.96
N VAL A 142 -15.80 6.78 -14.91
CA VAL A 142 -17.13 7.40 -14.90
C VAL A 142 -17.94 6.97 -13.67
N GLU A 143 -17.79 5.71 -13.22
CA GLU A 143 -18.46 5.23 -12.02
C GLU A 143 -17.82 5.79 -10.74
N VAL A 144 -16.50 5.98 -10.75
CA VAL A 144 -15.79 6.69 -9.67
C VAL A 144 -16.27 8.14 -9.56
N MET A 145 -16.43 8.82 -10.70
CA MET A 145 -16.95 10.20 -10.74
C MET A 145 -18.36 10.30 -10.16
N LYS A 146 -19.28 9.42 -10.56
CA LYS A 146 -20.65 9.39 -10.01
C LYS A 146 -20.68 9.15 -8.50
N ALA A 147 -19.83 8.27 -7.99
CA ALA A 147 -19.73 8.04 -6.54
C ALA A 147 -19.22 9.29 -5.80
N SER A 148 -18.22 9.96 -6.38
CA SER A 148 -17.61 11.17 -5.81
C SER A 148 -18.56 12.38 -5.87
N GLU A 149 -19.33 12.51 -6.95
CA GLU A 149 -20.36 13.54 -7.10
C GLU A 149 -21.42 13.43 -6.00
N ARG A 150 -21.98 12.23 -5.79
CA ARG A 150 -22.98 11.99 -4.74
C ARG A 150 -22.42 12.29 -3.35
N PHE A 151 -21.19 11.84 -3.09
CA PHE A 151 -20.52 12.10 -1.83
C PHE A 151 -20.33 13.61 -1.59
N LEU A 152 -19.87 14.34 -2.61
CA LEU A 152 -19.72 15.79 -2.53
C LEU A 152 -21.06 16.49 -2.29
N MET A 153 -22.13 16.07 -2.98
CA MET A 153 -23.47 16.65 -2.80
C MET A 153 -23.95 16.53 -1.35
N ASP A 154 -23.79 15.36 -0.72
CA ASP A 154 -24.20 15.17 0.68
C ASP A 154 -23.35 15.97 1.67
N LEU A 155 -22.05 16.12 1.41
CA LEU A 155 -21.16 16.98 2.19
C LEU A 155 -21.53 18.47 2.05
N GLU A 156 -21.84 18.92 0.84
CA GLU A 156 -22.30 20.28 0.60
C GLU A 156 -23.60 20.54 1.34
N ASN A 157 -24.59 19.64 1.23
CA ASN A 157 -25.87 19.73 1.95
C ASN A 157 -25.67 19.90 3.47
N ARG A 158 -24.71 19.19 4.08
CA ARG A 158 -24.38 19.33 5.52
C ARG A 158 -23.91 20.74 5.89
N ILE A 159 -23.13 21.38 5.02
CA ILE A 159 -22.68 22.77 5.22
C ILE A 159 -23.83 23.76 4.97
N GLU A 160 -24.70 23.45 4.00
CA GLU A 160 -25.88 24.26 3.68
C GLU A 160 -26.89 24.30 4.83
N GLU A 161 -27.07 23.18 5.54
CA GLU A 161 -27.95 23.07 6.72
C GLU A 161 -27.45 23.94 7.89
N SER A 162 -26.14 23.95 8.13
CA SER A 162 -25.53 24.73 9.21
C SER A 162 -24.07 25.05 8.92
N ILE A 163 -23.70 26.32 9.09
CA ILE A 163 -22.31 26.80 9.01
C ILE A 163 -21.42 26.12 10.08
N LEU A 164 -22.00 25.80 11.23
CA LEU A 164 -21.36 24.96 12.25
C LEU A 164 -21.60 23.50 11.90
N ILE A 165 -20.56 22.83 11.40
CA ILE A 165 -20.63 21.45 10.90
C ILE A 165 -20.78 20.51 12.11
N SER A 166 -21.82 19.69 12.11
CA SER A 166 -22.11 18.78 13.22
C SER A 166 -21.16 17.58 13.26
N ASP A 167 -21.05 16.90 12.12
CA ASP A 167 -20.17 15.77 11.83
C ASP A 167 -20.04 15.66 10.29
N VAL A 168 -19.05 14.93 9.80
CA VAL A 168 -18.92 14.51 8.39
C VAL A 168 -18.58 13.02 8.27
N CYS A 169 -18.18 12.38 9.38
CA CYS A 169 -17.75 10.99 9.40
C CYS A 169 -18.92 10.02 9.20
N ASP A 170 -20.13 10.39 9.61
CA ASP A 170 -21.37 9.67 9.30
C ASP A 170 -21.60 9.53 7.78
N ILE A 171 -21.44 10.64 7.04
CA ILE A 171 -21.55 10.68 5.57
C ILE A 171 -20.43 9.84 4.95
N VAL A 172 -19.18 10.02 5.39
CA VAL A 172 -18.04 9.25 4.89
C VAL A 172 -18.26 7.76 5.06
N HIS A 173 -18.72 7.32 6.24
CA HIS A 173 -19.01 5.92 6.50
C HIS A 173 -20.10 5.38 5.56
N HIS A 174 -21.21 6.11 5.39
CA HIS A 174 -22.30 5.70 4.49
C HIS A 174 -21.80 5.49 3.06
N HIS A 175 -21.09 6.48 2.49
CA HIS A 175 -20.57 6.40 1.13
C HIS A 175 -19.46 5.36 0.97
N ALA A 176 -18.63 5.16 1.99
CA ALA A 176 -17.60 4.13 1.99
C ALA A 176 -18.19 2.71 1.98
N VAL A 177 -19.35 2.49 2.59
CA VAL A 177 -20.06 1.20 2.53
C VAL A 177 -20.75 1.00 1.18
N GLU A 178 -21.54 1.99 0.75
CA GLU A 178 -22.49 1.82 -0.35
C GLU A 178 -21.89 2.08 -1.74
N HIS A 179 -20.88 2.95 -1.83
CA HIS A 179 -20.51 3.56 -3.12
C HIS A 179 -19.01 3.45 -3.45
N PHE A 180 -18.12 3.34 -2.47
CA PHE A 180 -16.68 3.37 -2.73
C PHE A 180 -16.06 2.06 -3.23
N SER A 181 -16.84 0.99 -3.39
CA SER A 181 -16.36 -0.26 -4.02
C SER A 181 -15.87 -0.06 -5.46
N VAL A 182 -16.34 0.97 -6.16
CA VAL A 182 -15.89 1.33 -7.51
C VAL A 182 -14.42 1.76 -7.56
N PHE A 183 -13.88 2.32 -6.48
CA PHE A 183 -12.47 2.70 -6.39
C PHE A 183 -11.56 1.47 -6.44
N ILE A 184 -11.97 0.37 -5.80
CA ILE A 184 -11.21 -0.89 -5.79
C ILE A 184 -11.00 -1.40 -7.21
N LYS A 185 -12.09 -1.47 -7.99
CA LYS A 185 -12.04 -1.90 -9.40
C LYS A 185 -11.11 -1.00 -10.23
N TYR A 186 -11.15 0.30 -9.98
CA TYR A 186 -10.30 1.26 -10.70
C TYR A 186 -8.83 1.05 -10.36
N VAL A 187 -8.49 1.03 -9.07
CA VAL A 187 -7.12 0.93 -8.58
C VAL A 187 -6.44 -0.38 -9.00
N ILE A 188 -7.17 -1.50 -8.99
CA ILE A 188 -6.64 -2.80 -9.46
C ILE A 188 -6.17 -2.73 -10.92
N ASN A 189 -6.82 -1.90 -11.75
CA ASN A 189 -6.51 -1.76 -13.17
C ASN A 189 -5.42 -0.71 -13.47
N GLN A 190 -4.99 0.08 -12.47
CA GLN A 190 -4.06 1.21 -12.65
C GLN A 190 -2.77 0.83 -13.41
N ALA A 191 -2.16 -0.30 -13.03
CA ALA A 191 -0.94 -0.77 -13.68
C ALA A 191 -1.16 -1.11 -15.18
N TYR A 192 -2.34 -1.59 -15.54
CA TYR A 192 -2.69 -1.85 -16.94
C TYR A 192 -2.99 -0.56 -17.70
N GLN A 193 -3.63 0.42 -17.05
CA GLN A 193 -3.85 1.74 -17.64
C GLN A 193 -2.51 2.38 -18.02
N GLU A 194 -1.51 2.33 -17.13
CA GLU A 194 -0.17 2.87 -17.38
C GLU A 194 0.62 2.10 -18.45
N LYS A 195 0.54 0.77 -18.46
CA LYS A 195 1.16 -0.06 -19.51
C LYS A 195 0.52 0.22 -20.87
N ASN A 196 -0.81 0.30 -20.91
CA ASN A 196 -1.57 0.61 -22.11
C ASN A 196 -1.23 2.01 -22.64
N TYR A 197 -1.21 3.01 -21.76
CA TYR A 197 -0.82 4.37 -22.10
C TYR A 197 0.57 4.43 -22.74
N ARG A 198 1.58 3.81 -22.12
CA ARG A 198 2.95 3.74 -22.67
C ARG A 198 2.98 3.07 -24.04
N ARG A 199 2.33 1.92 -24.19
CA ARG A 199 2.24 1.19 -25.46
C ARG A 199 1.63 2.06 -26.58
N ILE A 200 0.55 2.78 -26.29
CA ILE A 200 -0.11 3.64 -27.26
C ILE A 200 0.77 4.85 -27.59
N LEU A 201 1.38 5.48 -26.59
CA LEU A 201 2.34 6.56 -26.81
C LEU A 201 3.48 6.10 -27.72
N GLU A 202 4.04 4.91 -27.54
CA GLU A 202 5.15 4.43 -28.39
C GLU A 202 4.70 4.11 -29.83
N GLY A 203 3.50 3.54 -29.99
CA GLY A 203 3.02 3.02 -31.29
C GLY A 203 2.12 3.95 -32.11
N ASN A 204 1.58 5.03 -31.55
CA ASN A 204 0.55 5.84 -32.19
C ASN A 204 0.91 7.34 -32.20
N GLN A 205 1.48 7.80 -33.32
CA GLN A 205 1.90 9.20 -33.49
C GLN A 205 0.74 10.21 -33.38
N PRO A 206 -0.43 10.03 -34.04
CA PRO A 206 -1.58 10.92 -33.85
C PRO A 206 -2.03 11.08 -32.40
N PHE A 207 -2.03 9.98 -31.64
CA PHE A 207 -2.35 10.02 -30.21
C PHE A 207 -1.31 10.81 -29.43
N ARG A 208 -0.01 10.57 -29.68
CA ARG A 208 1.09 11.34 -29.02
C ARG A 208 0.94 12.83 -29.22
N ASP A 209 0.73 13.27 -30.46
CA ASP A 209 0.65 14.70 -30.80
C ASP A 209 -0.57 15.35 -30.15
N THR A 210 -1.71 14.64 -30.18
CA THR A 210 -2.93 15.09 -29.50
C THR A 210 -2.69 15.20 -28.00
N MET A 211 -2.10 14.18 -27.38
CA MET A 211 -1.83 14.17 -25.94
C MET A 211 -0.88 15.30 -25.52
N ALA A 212 0.19 15.54 -26.29
CA ALA A 212 1.10 16.66 -26.04
C ALA A 212 0.38 18.02 -26.14
N SER A 213 -0.55 18.18 -27.08
CA SER A 213 -1.37 19.39 -27.15
C SER A 213 -2.32 19.53 -25.95
N LEU A 214 -2.89 18.43 -25.46
CA LEU A 214 -3.81 18.45 -24.32
C LEU A 214 -3.08 18.75 -23.00
N GLU A 215 -1.90 18.18 -22.79
CA GLU A 215 -1.08 18.41 -21.59
C GLU A 215 -0.51 19.84 -21.51
N ASN A 216 -0.35 20.52 -22.65
CA ASN A 216 0.06 21.93 -22.71
C ASN A 216 -1.09 22.93 -22.49
N HIS A 217 -2.34 22.46 -22.40
CA HIS A 217 -3.49 23.35 -22.26
C HIS A 217 -3.53 24.00 -20.85
N PRO A 218 -3.83 25.30 -20.71
CA PRO A 218 -3.80 25.98 -19.41
C PRO A 218 -4.71 25.37 -18.33
N CYS A 219 -5.80 24.70 -18.72
CA CYS A 219 -6.73 24.09 -17.76
C CYS A 219 -6.11 22.96 -16.92
N VAL A 220 -5.09 22.27 -17.44
CA VAL A 220 -4.40 21.20 -16.70
C VAL A 220 -3.24 21.72 -15.84
N ARG A 221 -2.95 23.04 -15.90
CA ARG A 221 -1.92 23.72 -15.07
C ARG A 221 -0.54 23.04 -15.12
N GLY A 222 -0.15 22.52 -16.30
CA GLY A 222 1.13 21.85 -16.51
C GLY A 222 1.22 20.43 -15.92
N LEU A 223 0.10 19.87 -15.47
CA LEU A 223 0.02 18.48 -15.01
C LEU A 223 -0.11 17.51 -16.20
N SER A 224 0.58 16.38 -16.10
CA SER A 224 0.49 15.30 -17.09
C SER A 224 -0.82 14.51 -16.96
N PHE A 225 -1.23 13.84 -18.04
CA PHE A 225 -2.41 12.97 -18.05
C PHE A 225 -2.34 11.87 -16.99
N THR A 226 -1.16 11.27 -16.79
CA THR A 226 -0.96 10.22 -15.78
C THR A 226 -1.18 10.72 -14.35
N SER A 227 -0.94 12.00 -14.09
CA SER A 227 -1.22 12.62 -12.78
C SER A 227 -2.72 12.70 -12.46
N PHE A 228 -3.59 12.68 -13.47
CA PHE A 228 -5.04 12.60 -13.29
C PHE A 228 -5.51 11.16 -13.13
N LEU A 229 -4.92 10.20 -13.85
CA LEU A 229 -5.29 8.79 -13.72
C LEU A 229 -5.03 8.22 -12.32
N ILE A 230 -3.98 8.66 -11.63
CA ILE A 230 -3.65 8.17 -10.29
C ILE A 230 -4.57 8.72 -9.17
N LEU A 231 -5.44 9.69 -9.49
CA LEU A 231 -6.26 10.41 -8.52
C LEU A 231 -7.16 9.51 -7.65
N PRO A 232 -7.88 8.50 -8.17
CA PRO A 232 -8.75 7.66 -7.33
C PRO A 232 -7.99 6.89 -6.24
N PHE A 233 -6.79 6.39 -6.54
CA PHE A 233 -5.93 5.76 -5.53
C PHE A 233 -5.48 6.77 -4.45
N GLN A 234 -5.06 7.97 -4.89
CA GLN A 234 -4.64 9.03 -3.97
C GLN A 234 -5.81 9.54 -3.11
N ARG A 235 -7.04 9.52 -3.63
CA ARG A 235 -8.20 10.01 -2.89
C ARG A 235 -8.58 9.08 -1.76
N ILE A 236 -8.74 7.79 -2.03
CA ILE A 236 -9.19 6.84 -1.01
C ILE A 236 -8.18 6.73 0.15
N THR A 237 -6.88 6.79 -0.15
CA THR A 237 -5.82 6.83 0.86
C THR A 237 -5.81 8.14 1.65
N ARG A 238 -6.04 9.30 1.00
CA ARG A 238 -6.10 10.60 1.68
C ARG A 238 -7.35 10.74 2.55
N LEU A 239 -8.51 10.24 2.12
CA LEU A 239 -9.73 10.23 2.91
C LEU A 239 -9.54 9.51 4.24
N LYS A 240 -8.85 8.36 4.24
CA LYS A 240 -8.46 7.66 5.48
C LYS A 240 -7.69 8.58 6.43
N LEU A 241 -6.68 9.30 5.91
CA LEU A 241 -5.85 10.21 6.70
C LEU A 241 -6.64 11.43 7.22
N LEU A 242 -7.57 11.96 6.43
CA LEU A 242 -8.44 13.08 6.84
C LEU A 242 -9.37 12.66 7.98
N VAL A 243 -10.01 11.50 7.87
CA VAL A 243 -10.83 10.94 8.96
C VAL A 243 -9.97 10.63 10.19
N GLN A 244 -8.75 10.11 10.01
CA GLN A 244 -7.81 9.89 11.11
C GLN A 244 -7.43 11.21 11.81
N ASN A 245 -7.29 12.31 11.05
CA ASN A 245 -7.04 13.65 11.61
C ASN A 245 -8.22 14.15 12.45
N ILE A 246 -9.45 13.93 11.98
CA ILE A 246 -10.69 14.24 12.73
C ILE A 246 -10.74 13.39 14.01
N LEU A 247 -10.56 12.07 13.91
CA LEU A 247 -10.59 11.14 15.04
C LEU A 247 -9.55 11.46 16.12
N LYS A 248 -8.37 12.00 15.75
CA LYS A 248 -7.37 12.43 16.73
C LYS A 248 -7.79 13.65 17.56
N LYS A 249 -8.80 14.39 17.10
CA LYS A 249 -9.27 15.64 17.70
C LYS A 249 -10.65 15.51 18.34
N THR A 250 -11.35 14.39 18.14
CA THR A 250 -12.66 14.15 18.75
C THR A 250 -12.52 13.92 20.24
N GLU A 251 -13.56 14.31 20.98
CA GLU A 251 -13.67 14.05 22.41
C GLU A 251 -13.90 12.55 22.66
N GLU A 252 -13.27 12.01 23.71
CA GLU A 252 -13.42 10.60 24.11
C GLU A 252 -14.87 10.31 24.53
N ASP A 253 -15.36 9.12 24.18
CA ASP A 253 -16.72 8.63 24.45
C ASP A 253 -17.85 9.47 23.80
N SER A 254 -17.54 10.17 22.70
CA SER A 254 -18.52 10.97 21.95
C SER A 254 -19.13 10.22 20.76
N GLU A 255 -20.33 10.62 20.34
CA GLU A 255 -20.96 10.10 19.10
C GLU A 255 -20.10 10.38 17.85
N ARG A 256 -19.38 11.51 17.83
CA ARG A 256 -18.42 11.85 16.76
C ARG A 256 -17.23 10.89 16.72
N GLU A 257 -16.75 10.46 17.88
CA GLU A 257 -15.70 9.44 17.94
C GLU A 257 -16.22 8.12 17.35
N ALA A 258 -17.43 7.70 17.74
CA ALA A 258 -18.03 6.46 17.24
C ALA A 258 -18.24 6.49 15.72
N SER A 259 -18.69 7.62 15.15
CA SER A 259 -18.84 7.76 13.69
C SER A 259 -17.48 7.79 12.98
N ALA A 260 -16.50 8.51 13.52
CA ALA A 260 -15.15 8.61 12.96
C ALA A 260 -14.41 7.27 12.96
N VAL A 261 -14.54 6.45 14.02
CA VAL A 261 -13.98 5.09 14.08
C VAL A 261 -14.57 4.22 12.97
N LYS A 262 -15.90 4.20 12.82
CA LYS A 262 -16.58 3.41 11.78
C LYS A 262 -16.14 3.83 10.38
N ALA A 263 -16.09 5.14 10.11
CA ALA A 263 -15.62 5.68 8.84
C ALA A 263 -14.18 5.28 8.54
N HIS A 264 -13.28 5.39 9.52
CA HIS A 264 -11.88 5.03 9.38
C HIS A 264 -11.70 3.53 9.10
N GLN A 265 -12.37 2.66 9.87
CA GLN A 265 -12.33 1.20 9.67
C GLN A 265 -12.78 0.81 8.26
N GLN A 266 -13.87 1.40 7.77
CA GLN A 266 -14.38 1.10 6.44
C GLN A 266 -13.45 1.60 5.33
N LEU A 267 -12.91 2.81 5.43
CA LEU A 267 -11.91 3.31 4.48
C LEU A 267 -10.65 2.46 4.46
N GLU A 268 -10.19 2.02 5.63
CA GLU A 268 -9.05 1.11 5.75
C GLU A 268 -9.31 -0.26 5.12
N LYS A 269 -10.52 -0.81 5.28
CA LYS A 269 -10.93 -2.03 4.59
C LYS A 269 -10.82 -1.85 3.07
N ILE A 270 -11.32 -0.74 2.53
CA ILE A 270 -11.25 -0.45 1.08
C ILE A 270 -9.79 -0.33 0.61
N VAL A 271 -8.94 0.40 1.34
CA VAL A 271 -7.51 0.53 1.00
C VAL A 271 -6.84 -0.85 0.99
N ARG A 272 -7.09 -1.68 2.00
CA ARG A 272 -6.57 -3.06 2.03
C ARG A 272 -7.06 -3.90 0.85
N GLU A 273 -8.33 -3.77 0.46
CA GLU A 273 -8.89 -4.48 -0.70
C GLU A 273 -8.26 -4.00 -2.03
N CYS A 274 -7.97 -2.71 -2.17
CA CYS A 274 -7.20 -2.17 -3.28
C CYS A 274 -5.80 -2.82 -3.35
N ASP A 275 -5.07 -2.80 -2.24
CA ASP A 275 -3.69 -3.31 -2.17
C ASP A 275 -3.62 -4.81 -2.46
N GLU A 276 -4.50 -5.60 -1.84
CA GLU A 276 -4.62 -7.04 -2.11
C GLU A 276 -5.02 -7.33 -3.56
N GLY A 277 -5.92 -6.54 -4.13
CA GLY A 277 -6.33 -6.67 -5.53
C GLY A 277 -5.18 -6.43 -6.50
N VAL A 278 -4.43 -5.32 -6.31
CA VAL A 278 -3.23 -5.00 -7.10
C VAL A 278 -2.17 -6.10 -6.95
N ARG A 279 -1.94 -6.57 -5.72
CA ARG A 279 -0.99 -7.64 -5.41
C ARG A 279 -1.37 -8.97 -6.05
N LYS A 280 -2.63 -9.36 -5.99
CA LYS A 280 -3.15 -10.59 -6.61
C LYS A 280 -3.01 -10.54 -8.13
N MET A 281 -3.29 -9.38 -8.72
CA MET A 281 -3.15 -9.16 -10.16
C MET A 281 -1.69 -9.26 -10.61
N SER A 282 -0.77 -8.58 -9.90
CA SER A 282 0.68 -8.65 -10.14
C SER A 282 1.22 -10.09 -10.02
N ARG A 283 0.82 -10.81 -8.97
CA ARG A 283 1.18 -12.24 -8.80
C ARG A 283 0.69 -13.09 -9.98
N THR A 284 -0.54 -12.86 -10.46
CA THR A 284 -1.11 -13.61 -11.58
C THR A 284 -0.33 -13.34 -12.87
N GLU A 285 0.02 -12.08 -13.14
CA GLU A 285 0.87 -11.72 -14.28
C GLU A 285 2.26 -12.38 -14.20
N GLU A 286 2.86 -12.42 -13.01
CA GLU A 286 4.14 -13.11 -12.80
C GLU A 286 4.03 -14.62 -13.09
N LEU A 287 2.96 -15.29 -12.63
CA LEU A 287 2.74 -16.71 -12.94
C LEU A 287 2.61 -16.96 -14.44
N ILE A 288 1.88 -16.11 -15.16
CA ILE A 288 1.71 -16.20 -16.62
C ILE A 288 3.07 -16.03 -17.32
N SER A 289 3.86 -15.05 -16.88
CA SER A 289 5.21 -14.80 -17.41
C SER A 289 6.12 -16.01 -17.20
N ILE A 290 6.12 -16.60 -16.00
CA ILE A 290 6.91 -17.79 -15.69
C ILE A 290 6.45 -18.98 -16.51
N GLU A 291 5.15 -19.26 -16.61
CA GLU A 291 4.61 -20.40 -17.35
C GLU A 291 5.04 -20.37 -18.83
N LYS A 292 5.04 -19.18 -19.46
CA LYS A 292 5.53 -19.00 -20.85
C LYS A 292 7.01 -19.37 -21.02
N THR A 293 7.81 -19.33 -19.96
CA THR A 293 9.24 -19.68 -20.00
C THR A 293 9.53 -21.14 -19.65
N LEU A 294 8.56 -21.88 -19.09
CA LEU A 294 8.78 -23.25 -18.63
C LEU A 294 8.57 -24.28 -19.74
N GLU A 295 9.42 -25.30 -19.75
CA GLU A 295 9.32 -26.45 -20.66
C GLU A 295 9.29 -27.76 -19.86
N PHE A 296 8.28 -28.58 -20.08
CA PHE A 296 8.10 -29.87 -19.41
C PHE A 296 8.47 -31.01 -20.36
N LYS A 297 9.36 -31.93 -19.95
CA LYS A 297 9.72 -33.10 -20.75
C LYS A 297 8.67 -34.20 -20.79
N SER A 298 7.86 -34.31 -19.73
CA SER A 298 6.94 -35.43 -19.53
C SER A 298 5.63 -34.95 -18.90
N LYS A 299 5.55 -34.85 -17.58
CA LYS A 299 4.35 -34.41 -16.87
C LYS A 299 4.34 -32.88 -16.71
N SER A 300 3.35 -32.22 -17.29
CA SER A 300 3.10 -30.80 -17.04
C SER A 300 2.49 -30.60 -15.65
N VAL A 301 2.95 -29.57 -14.95
CA VAL A 301 2.36 -29.12 -13.68
C VAL A 301 1.66 -27.79 -13.96
N PRO A 302 0.35 -27.65 -13.72
CA PRO A 302 -0.35 -26.39 -13.97
C PRO A 302 0.25 -25.32 -13.05
N ILE A 303 0.74 -24.21 -13.60
CA ILE A 303 1.41 -23.15 -12.85
C ILE A 303 0.43 -22.06 -12.44
N ILE A 304 -0.47 -21.66 -13.33
CA ILE A 304 -1.49 -20.67 -13.03
C ILE A 304 -2.52 -21.25 -12.06
N SER A 305 -2.69 -20.61 -10.91
CA SER A 305 -3.68 -21.00 -9.89
C SER A 305 -4.05 -19.80 -9.01
N HIS A 306 -5.32 -19.69 -8.63
CA HIS A 306 -5.84 -18.60 -7.80
C HIS A 306 -5.17 -18.46 -6.43
N SER A 307 -4.61 -19.56 -5.91
CA SER A 307 -3.98 -19.60 -4.58
C SER A 307 -2.47 -19.82 -4.65
N ARG A 308 -1.85 -19.65 -5.82
CA ARG A 308 -0.40 -19.78 -6.00
C ARG A 308 0.24 -18.41 -6.18
N TRP A 309 1.40 -18.21 -5.58
CA TRP A 309 2.27 -17.06 -5.85
C TRP A 309 3.72 -17.45 -5.67
N LEU A 310 4.61 -16.73 -6.35
CA LEU A 310 6.05 -16.94 -6.24
C LEU A 310 6.54 -16.40 -4.88
N LEU A 311 7.32 -17.20 -4.17
CA LEU A 311 8.02 -16.80 -2.95
C LEU A 311 9.47 -16.41 -3.23
N LYS A 312 10.16 -17.18 -4.08
CA LYS A 312 11.55 -16.92 -4.45
C LYS A 312 11.90 -17.57 -5.79
N LYS A 313 12.76 -16.93 -6.57
CA LYS A 313 13.38 -17.54 -7.75
C LYS A 313 14.84 -17.15 -7.84
N GLY A 314 15.67 -17.99 -8.43
CA GLY A 314 17.09 -17.66 -8.60
C GLY A 314 17.96 -18.82 -9.04
N GLU A 315 19.17 -18.48 -9.47
CA GLU A 315 20.19 -19.46 -9.84
C GLU A 315 20.91 -19.99 -8.60
N VAL A 316 21.12 -21.30 -8.56
CA VAL A 316 21.89 -21.99 -7.53
C VAL A 316 22.85 -22.99 -8.19
N GLN A 317 23.94 -23.33 -7.51
CA GLN A 317 24.89 -24.32 -7.99
C GLN A 317 24.62 -25.66 -7.30
N VAL A 318 24.29 -26.70 -8.07
CA VAL A 318 24.08 -28.07 -7.53
C VAL A 318 25.33 -28.90 -7.74
N MET A 319 25.82 -29.54 -6.68
CA MET A 319 26.94 -30.47 -6.78
C MET A 319 26.48 -31.78 -7.42
N ALA A 320 27.20 -32.22 -8.46
CA ALA A 320 27.02 -33.55 -9.00
C ALA A 320 27.48 -34.60 -7.96
N GLY A 321 26.60 -35.53 -7.60
CA GLY A 321 26.93 -36.57 -6.62
C GLY A 321 28.10 -37.47 -7.06
N PRO A 322 28.74 -38.20 -6.13
CA PRO A 322 29.91 -39.05 -6.39
C PRO A 322 29.66 -40.27 -7.30
N LYS A 323 28.46 -40.44 -7.87
CA LYS A 323 28.06 -41.59 -8.71
C LYS A 323 28.34 -41.41 -10.21
N SER A 324 29.35 -40.62 -10.60
CA SER A 324 29.90 -40.71 -11.96
C SER A 324 31.07 -41.69 -11.92
N THR A 325 30.84 -42.87 -12.48
CA THR A 325 31.83 -43.91 -12.77
C THR A 325 33.20 -43.32 -13.14
N ARG A 326 34.27 -43.92 -12.60
CA ARG A 326 35.71 -43.58 -12.72
C ARG A 326 36.27 -43.45 -14.15
N THR A 327 35.41 -43.40 -15.15
CA THR A 327 35.71 -43.28 -16.58
C THR A 327 34.87 -42.14 -17.15
N MET A 328 35.28 -40.90 -16.89
CA MET A 328 35.00 -39.72 -17.72
C MET A 328 35.66 -38.52 -17.03
N ARG A 329 36.82 -38.10 -17.55
CA ARG A 329 37.46 -36.83 -17.18
C ARG A 329 36.51 -35.69 -17.58
N SER A 330 36.27 -34.74 -16.68
CA SER A 330 35.61 -33.44 -16.93
C SER A 330 34.07 -33.38 -16.94
N ARG A 331 33.39 -33.73 -15.84
CA ARG A 331 32.12 -33.07 -15.49
C ARG A 331 32.40 -32.02 -14.41
N LYS A 332 32.01 -30.76 -14.66
CA LYS A 332 32.10 -29.67 -13.67
C LYS A 332 31.46 -30.15 -12.36
N LEU A 333 32.18 -29.99 -11.24
CA LEU A 333 31.73 -30.40 -9.90
C LEU A 333 30.37 -29.78 -9.54
N TYR A 334 30.14 -28.56 -10.01
CA TYR A 334 28.91 -27.79 -9.86
C TYR A 334 28.20 -27.61 -11.20
N GLN A 335 26.88 -27.71 -11.18
CA GLN A 335 26.00 -27.42 -12.31
C GLN A 335 25.02 -26.30 -11.96
N PRO A 336 24.85 -25.30 -12.84
CA PRO A 336 23.89 -24.22 -12.63
C PRO A 336 22.46 -24.74 -12.79
N PHE A 337 21.66 -24.55 -11.75
CA PHE A 337 20.25 -24.87 -11.69
C PHE A 337 19.50 -23.57 -11.37
N TYR A 338 18.22 -23.52 -11.74
CA TYR A 338 17.37 -22.38 -11.43
C TYR A 338 16.13 -22.87 -10.71
N LEU A 339 15.86 -22.31 -9.54
CA LEU A 339 14.74 -22.71 -8.69
C LEU A 339 13.60 -21.71 -8.85
N PHE A 340 12.37 -22.22 -8.96
CA PHE A 340 11.15 -21.44 -8.76
C PHE A 340 10.41 -22.00 -7.56
N LEU A 341 10.41 -21.25 -6.47
CA LEU A 341 9.70 -21.61 -5.25
C LEU A 341 8.41 -20.80 -5.17
N PHE A 342 7.29 -21.49 -5.21
CA PHE A 342 5.96 -20.97 -4.94
C PHE A 342 5.53 -21.31 -3.51
N ASN A 343 4.47 -20.67 -3.06
CA ASN A 343 3.87 -20.90 -1.74
C ASN A 343 3.45 -22.35 -1.46
N ASN A 344 3.15 -23.15 -2.50
CA ASN A 344 2.74 -24.55 -2.37
C ASN A 344 3.59 -25.55 -3.19
N LEU A 345 4.51 -25.08 -4.04
CA LEU A 345 5.19 -25.88 -5.05
C LEU A 345 6.64 -25.39 -5.22
N LEU A 346 7.58 -26.30 -5.41
CA LEU A 346 8.93 -25.99 -5.88
C LEU A 346 9.12 -26.61 -7.27
N LEU A 347 9.72 -25.85 -8.19
CA LEU A 347 10.26 -26.34 -9.45
C LEU A 347 11.78 -26.24 -9.43
N VAL A 348 12.44 -27.35 -9.73
CA VAL A 348 13.87 -27.44 -9.98
C VAL A 348 14.07 -27.48 -11.48
N THR A 349 14.73 -26.47 -12.03
CA THR A 349 14.86 -26.30 -13.48
C THR A 349 16.30 -26.14 -13.91
N LYS A 350 16.56 -26.39 -15.20
CA LYS A 350 17.81 -26.06 -15.87
C LYS A 350 17.54 -25.03 -16.95
N ARG A 351 18.25 -23.90 -16.89
CA ARG A 351 18.14 -22.84 -17.88
C ARG A 351 18.73 -23.28 -19.22
N SER A 352 17.99 -23.05 -20.31
CA SER A 352 18.37 -23.31 -21.69
C SER A 352 18.00 -22.07 -22.53
N GLY A 353 18.91 -21.08 -22.59
CA GLY A 353 18.61 -19.77 -23.14
C GLY A 353 17.61 -19.01 -22.27
N ASP A 354 16.47 -18.61 -22.85
CA ASP A 354 15.37 -17.93 -22.16
C ASP A 354 14.29 -18.88 -21.65
N LYS A 355 14.47 -20.18 -21.88
CA LYS A 355 13.55 -21.23 -21.42
C LYS A 355 14.13 -21.97 -20.22
N PHE A 356 13.24 -22.46 -19.36
CA PHE A 356 13.58 -23.22 -18.16
C PHE A 356 13.01 -24.62 -18.28
N GLN A 357 13.90 -25.59 -18.46
CA GLN A 357 13.52 -26.99 -18.54
C GLN A 357 13.29 -27.54 -17.14
N VAL A 358 12.06 -27.97 -16.84
CA VAL A 358 11.69 -28.54 -15.55
C VAL A 358 12.29 -29.94 -15.41
N LEU A 359 13.11 -30.13 -14.37
CA LEU A 359 13.77 -31.39 -14.05
C LEU A 359 13.02 -32.13 -12.95
N ASP A 360 12.68 -31.43 -11.87
CA ASP A 360 11.91 -31.95 -10.76
C ASP A 360 10.89 -30.92 -10.26
N SER A 361 9.84 -31.41 -9.63
CA SER A 361 8.86 -30.60 -8.91
C SER A 361 8.36 -31.33 -7.67
N CYS A 362 8.00 -30.57 -6.64
CA CYS A 362 7.64 -31.11 -5.34
C CYS A 362 6.73 -30.14 -4.58
N THR A 363 5.75 -30.64 -3.84
CA THR A 363 4.91 -29.77 -2.99
C THR A 363 5.71 -29.26 -1.78
N ARG A 364 5.31 -28.12 -1.18
CA ARG A 364 6.04 -27.58 0.00
C ARG A 364 6.17 -28.57 1.14
N ALA A 365 5.15 -29.38 1.39
CA ALA A 365 5.10 -30.29 2.53
C ALA A 365 6.21 -31.36 2.49
N MET A 366 6.67 -31.68 1.27
CA MET A 366 7.67 -32.70 1.00
C MET A 366 9.10 -32.16 0.93
N LEU A 367 9.32 -30.87 1.22
CA LEU A 367 10.66 -30.27 1.25
C LEU A 367 11.29 -30.35 2.65
N ARG A 368 12.59 -30.67 2.72
CA ARG A 368 13.41 -30.53 3.92
C ARG A 368 14.74 -29.88 3.55
N THR A 369 15.22 -28.94 4.36
CA THR A 369 16.59 -28.44 4.25
C THR A 369 17.41 -28.83 5.46
N GLU A 370 18.67 -29.19 5.23
CA GLU A 370 19.66 -29.36 6.30
C GLU A 370 20.84 -28.42 6.02
N GLU A 371 21.11 -27.57 6.98
CA GLU A 371 22.28 -26.71 6.94
C GLU A 371 23.56 -27.53 7.11
N LEU A 372 24.57 -27.25 6.29
CA LEU A 372 25.90 -27.80 6.43
C LEU A 372 26.86 -26.70 6.90
N ALA A 373 27.74 -27.06 7.83
CA ALA A 373 28.84 -26.21 8.24
C ALA A 373 29.81 -26.03 7.07
N ASP A 374 30.33 -24.81 6.91
CA ASP A 374 31.24 -24.50 5.83
C ASP A 374 32.56 -25.27 6.00
N GLN A 375 32.95 -26.03 5.00
CA GLN A 375 34.20 -26.81 4.97
C GLN A 375 35.16 -26.21 3.93
N GLY A 376 35.65 -25.00 4.22
CA GLY A 376 36.51 -24.22 3.32
C GLY A 376 35.78 -23.59 2.13
N GLN A 377 36.50 -22.83 1.30
CA GLN A 377 35.92 -22.02 0.22
C GLN A 377 35.09 -22.81 -0.80
N ALA A 378 35.49 -24.06 -1.06
CA ALA A 378 34.80 -24.93 -2.00
C ALA A 378 33.39 -25.30 -1.51
N LEU A 379 33.22 -25.53 -0.20
CA LEU A 379 31.97 -25.95 0.45
C LEU A 379 31.37 -24.85 1.34
N ALA A 380 31.71 -23.59 1.07
CA ALA A 380 31.07 -22.44 1.72
C ALA A 380 29.65 -22.22 1.16
N HIS A 381 28.73 -21.85 2.04
CA HIS A 381 27.34 -21.51 1.72
C HIS A 381 26.55 -22.66 1.08
N VAL A 382 26.85 -23.89 1.51
CA VAL A 382 26.20 -25.11 1.03
C VAL A 382 25.12 -25.58 2.01
N PHE A 383 24.03 -26.14 1.47
CA PHE A 383 22.97 -26.81 2.23
C PHE A 383 22.41 -27.99 1.45
N ASN A 384 21.84 -28.97 2.15
CA ASN A 384 21.11 -30.07 1.52
C ASN A 384 19.64 -29.67 1.34
N LEU A 385 19.12 -29.86 0.14
CA LEU A 385 17.70 -29.76 -0.20
C LEU A 385 17.18 -31.17 -0.53
N LYS A 386 16.36 -31.71 0.36
CA LYS A 386 15.72 -33.01 0.21
C LYS A 386 14.27 -32.85 -0.22
N LEU A 387 13.92 -33.49 -1.32
CA LEU A 387 12.55 -33.74 -1.75
C LEU A 387 12.22 -35.14 -1.26
N LEU A 388 11.29 -35.26 -0.30
CA LEU A 388 10.86 -36.56 0.22
C LEU A 388 10.14 -37.37 -0.87
N GLU A 389 9.32 -36.68 -1.66
CA GLU A 389 8.59 -37.22 -2.82
C GLU A 389 8.59 -36.14 -3.92
N ASN A 390 9.18 -36.45 -5.07
CA ASN A 390 9.09 -35.62 -6.28
C ASN A 390 7.84 -36.01 -7.11
N GLN A 391 7.69 -35.44 -8.32
CA GLN A 391 6.60 -35.74 -9.26
C GLN A 391 6.51 -37.20 -9.76
N GLU A 392 7.53 -38.00 -9.47
CA GLU A 392 7.58 -39.44 -9.75
C GLU A 392 7.50 -40.29 -8.46
N ASP A 393 7.11 -39.68 -7.33
CA ASP A 393 7.01 -40.30 -6.01
C ASP A 393 8.35 -40.88 -5.52
N ARG A 394 9.46 -40.24 -5.89
CA ARG A 394 10.82 -40.65 -5.52
C ARG A 394 11.51 -39.63 -4.62
N PRO A 395 12.30 -40.08 -3.64
CA PRO A 395 13.13 -39.19 -2.84
C PRO A 395 14.33 -38.70 -3.66
N VAL A 396 14.59 -37.40 -3.63
CA VAL A 396 15.71 -36.76 -4.32
C VAL A 396 16.46 -35.85 -3.34
N ASN A 397 17.80 -35.88 -3.37
CA ASN A 397 18.63 -35.00 -2.55
C ASN A 397 19.54 -34.15 -3.43
N TYR A 398 19.47 -32.85 -3.25
CA TYR A 398 20.28 -31.84 -3.92
C TYR A 398 21.24 -31.21 -2.93
N LEU A 399 22.54 -31.28 -3.22
CA LEU A 399 23.55 -30.52 -2.48
C LEU A 399 23.72 -29.16 -3.17
N VAL A 400 23.12 -28.14 -2.57
CA VAL A 400 22.94 -26.80 -3.16
C VAL A 400 23.95 -25.83 -2.56
N LYS A 401 24.67 -25.11 -3.42
CA LYS A 401 25.55 -24.01 -3.07
C LYS A 401 24.91 -22.68 -3.50
N ALA A 402 24.69 -21.81 -2.52
CA ALA A 402 24.19 -20.45 -2.72
C ALA A 402 25.33 -19.48 -3.09
N SER A 403 24.98 -18.28 -3.54
CA SER A 403 25.95 -17.25 -3.96
C SER A 403 26.64 -16.56 -2.76
N SER A 404 25.96 -16.47 -1.63
CA SER A 404 26.42 -15.85 -0.38
C SER A 404 25.83 -16.54 0.85
N MET A 405 26.25 -16.12 2.05
CA MET A 405 25.65 -16.60 3.30
C MET A 405 24.19 -16.14 3.44
N SER A 406 23.85 -14.86 3.15
CA SER A 406 22.44 -14.44 3.15
C SER A 406 21.60 -15.21 2.15
N ASP A 407 22.11 -15.45 0.95
CA ASP A 407 21.39 -16.19 -0.08
C ASP A 407 21.10 -17.62 0.40
N LYS A 408 22.07 -18.30 1.03
CA LYS A 408 21.86 -19.60 1.70
C LYS A 408 20.75 -19.51 2.74
N LEU A 409 20.80 -18.54 3.67
CA LEU A 409 19.82 -18.40 4.74
C LEU A 409 18.41 -18.08 4.20
N ARG A 410 18.32 -17.20 3.20
CA ARG A 410 17.07 -16.87 2.49
C ARG A 410 16.48 -18.09 1.81
N TRP A 411 17.28 -18.85 1.08
CA TRP A 411 16.84 -20.09 0.45
C TRP A 411 16.35 -21.10 1.49
N ILE A 412 17.10 -21.34 2.56
CA ILE A 412 16.70 -22.25 3.64
C ILE A 412 15.38 -21.80 4.29
N CYS A 413 15.27 -20.53 4.65
CA CYS A 413 14.08 -19.95 5.27
C CYS A 413 12.87 -20.05 4.34
N ALA A 414 13.06 -19.75 3.06
CA ALA A 414 12.01 -19.85 2.06
C ALA A 414 11.61 -21.29 1.76
N LEU A 415 12.57 -22.24 1.64
CA LEU A 415 12.39 -23.66 1.28
C LEU A 415 11.93 -24.56 2.42
N THR A 416 12.13 -24.17 3.67
CA THR A 416 11.46 -24.76 4.85
C THR A 416 11.41 -23.74 5.97
N PRO A 417 10.36 -22.88 6.03
CA PRO A 417 10.18 -22.00 7.15
C PRO A 417 9.98 -22.89 8.36
N ASN A 418 10.95 -22.85 9.25
CA ASN A 418 11.02 -23.64 10.46
C ASN A 418 9.71 -23.47 11.25
N ARG A 419 9.21 -24.52 11.93
CA ARG A 419 8.05 -24.33 12.82
C ARG A 419 8.34 -23.26 13.89
N ARG A 420 9.62 -23.03 14.23
CA ARG A 420 10.05 -21.90 15.05
C ARG A 420 9.93 -20.55 14.34
N THR A 421 10.26 -20.41 13.05
CA THR A 421 10.15 -19.13 12.32
C THR A 421 8.71 -18.76 11.94
N ARG A 422 7.80 -19.74 11.83
CA ARG A 422 6.36 -19.48 11.73
C ARG A 422 5.78 -18.88 13.03
N PHE A 423 6.48 -19.03 14.16
CA PHE A 423 6.14 -18.52 15.49
C PHE A 423 7.29 -17.70 16.12
N MET A 424 8.13 -17.05 15.31
CA MET A 424 9.00 -15.99 15.81
C MET A 424 8.15 -14.71 15.87
N SER A 425 7.90 -14.09 17.01
CA SER A 425 8.00 -14.45 18.42
C SER A 425 7.00 -13.49 19.08
N THR A 426 6.26 -13.91 20.10
CA THR A 426 5.52 -12.95 20.94
C THR A 426 6.44 -11.88 21.54
N SER A 427 7.77 -12.04 21.43
CA SER A 427 8.77 -11.02 21.74
C SER A 427 8.80 -9.82 20.80
N ALA A 428 8.27 -9.88 19.57
CA ALA A 428 8.20 -8.70 18.69
C ALA A 428 7.26 -7.62 19.27
N HIS A 429 6.26 -8.03 20.07
CA HIS A 429 5.32 -7.17 20.77
C HIS A 429 5.73 -6.85 22.22
N GLN A 430 6.94 -7.22 22.64
CA GLN A 430 7.48 -6.80 23.94
C GLN A 430 8.00 -5.37 23.85
N ALA A 431 7.85 -4.60 24.93
CA ALA A 431 8.25 -3.19 24.98
C ALA A 431 9.77 -2.95 24.72
N ASP A 432 10.60 -3.99 24.83
CA ASP A 432 12.05 -3.92 24.60
C ASP A 432 12.49 -4.61 23.28
N SER A 433 11.55 -4.95 22.39
CA SER A 433 11.90 -5.53 21.09
C SER A 433 12.79 -4.56 20.29
N PRO A 434 13.87 -5.03 19.63
CA PRO A 434 14.71 -4.16 18.83
C PRO A 434 13.90 -3.59 17.65
N GLN A 435 13.99 -2.29 17.44
CA GLN A 435 13.28 -1.60 16.37
C GLN A 435 14.26 -0.82 15.51
N VAL A 436 13.90 -0.65 14.24
CA VAL A 436 14.63 0.16 13.27
C VAL A 436 13.67 1.15 12.59
N GLN A 437 14.20 2.30 12.22
CA GLN A 437 13.48 3.32 11.46
C GLN A 437 14.08 3.44 10.06
N CYS A 438 13.23 3.49 9.04
CA CYS A 438 13.66 3.71 7.67
C CYS A 438 14.10 5.16 7.46
N ILE A 439 15.35 5.31 7.02
CA ILE A 439 15.97 6.60 6.67
C ILE A 439 15.97 6.83 5.16
N GLN A 440 15.73 5.77 4.37
CA GLN A 440 15.64 5.83 2.92
C GLN A 440 14.57 4.86 2.43
N SER A 441 13.78 5.25 1.42
CA SER A 441 12.82 4.35 0.81
C SER A 441 13.54 3.23 0.02
N TYR A 442 13.03 2.01 0.13
CA TYR A 442 13.52 0.84 -0.58
C TYR A 442 12.38 0.14 -1.31
N THR A 443 12.55 -0.14 -2.59
CA THR A 443 11.61 -0.95 -3.36
C THR A 443 12.11 -2.39 -3.42
N ALA A 444 11.30 -3.33 -2.94
CA ALA A 444 11.59 -4.76 -3.00
C ALA A 444 11.93 -5.20 -4.43
N GLN A 445 13.03 -5.93 -4.58
CA GLN A 445 13.49 -6.49 -5.85
C GLN A 445 13.13 -7.98 -5.96
N GLU A 446 13.05 -8.66 -4.83
CA GLU A 446 12.63 -10.06 -4.73
C GLU A 446 11.31 -10.20 -3.93
N PRO A 447 10.50 -11.26 -4.15
CA PRO A 447 9.22 -11.42 -3.45
C PRO A 447 9.34 -11.66 -1.93
N ASP A 448 10.53 -12.06 -1.45
CA ASP A 448 10.85 -12.21 -0.03
C ASP A 448 11.31 -10.90 0.64
N GLU A 449 11.43 -9.81 -0.13
CA GLU A 449 11.85 -8.51 0.37
C GLU A 449 10.66 -7.60 0.74
N LEU A 450 10.88 -6.75 1.74
CA LEU A 450 9.90 -5.77 2.20
C LEU A 450 10.22 -4.40 1.58
N SER A 451 9.28 -3.84 0.82
CA SER A 451 9.35 -2.44 0.41
C SER A 451 9.14 -1.55 1.63
N THR A 452 9.96 -0.51 1.75
CA THR A 452 9.92 0.41 2.90
C THR A 452 9.85 1.85 2.44
N GLU A 453 9.12 2.67 3.19
CA GLU A 453 9.06 4.11 3.00
C GLU A 453 9.86 4.84 4.07
N MET A 454 10.32 6.05 3.77
CA MET A 454 11.00 6.89 4.75
C MET A 454 10.11 7.14 5.97
N ALA A 455 10.68 6.97 7.16
CA ALA A 455 10.00 6.99 8.47
C ALA A 455 9.13 5.76 8.83
N ASP A 456 9.10 4.69 8.02
CA ASP A 456 8.57 3.41 8.47
C ASP A 456 9.32 2.90 9.70
N VAL A 457 8.60 2.39 10.68
CA VAL A 457 9.17 1.75 11.88
C VAL A 457 8.89 0.26 11.84
N MET A 458 9.94 -0.54 12.02
CA MET A 458 9.88 -1.99 11.96
C MET A 458 10.45 -2.63 13.23
N SER A 459 9.80 -3.69 13.69
CA SER A 459 10.35 -4.61 14.68
C SER A 459 11.33 -5.56 13.99
N LEU A 460 12.54 -5.67 14.53
CA LEU A 460 13.60 -6.50 13.95
C LEU A 460 13.47 -7.94 14.44
N LEU A 461 13.51 -8.89 13.50
CA LEU A 461 13.39 -10.32 13.75
C LEU A 461 14.72 -11.06 13.59
N GLU A 462 15.51 -10.73 12.55
CA GLU A 462 16.79 -11.41 12.26
C GLU A 462 17.79 -10.50 11.53
N ARG A 463 19.09 -10.78 11.64
CA ARG A 463 20.19 -10.07 10.94
C ARG A 463 21.19 -11.04 10.33
N THR A 464 21.65 -10.73 9.12
CA THR A 464 22.75 -11.42 8.46
C THR A 464 24.03 -10.59 8.50
N THR A 465 25.19 -11.24 8.43
CA THR A 465 26.51 -10.58 8.50
C THR A 465 26.87 -9.78 7.25
N ASP A 466 26.16 -9.99 6.15
CA ASP A 466 26.34 -9.30 4.86
C ASP A 466 25.32 -8.16 4.65
N GLY A 467 24.71 -7.67 5.74
CA GLY A 467 23.96 -6.41 5.73
C GLY A 467 22.50 -6.53 5.32
N TRP A 468 21.86 -7.69 5.53
CA TRP A 468 20.41 -7.85 5.38
C TRP A 468 19.72 -8.12 6.71
N MET A 469 18.49 -7.65 6.83
CA MET A 469 17.69 -7.77 8.04
C MET A 469 16.27 -8.20 7.72
N MET A 470 15.68 -9.04 8.57
CA MET A 470 14.28 -9.44 8.51
C MET A 470 13.52 -8.67 9.58
N GLY A 471 12.38 -8.07 9.23
CA GLY A 471 11.56 -7.34 10.19
C GLY A 471 10.08 -7.34 9.86
N GLU A 472 9.30 -6.77 10.77
CA GLU A 472 7.85 -6.62 10.74
C GLU A 472 7.48 -5.15 10.91
N ARG A 473 6.77 -4.58 9.95
CA ARG A 473 6.37 -3.17 9.97
C ARG A 473 5.23 -2.93 10.94
N LEU A 474 5.37 -1.93 11.81
CA LEU A 474 4.47 -1.76 12.96
C LEU A 474 3.04 -1.34 12.59
N HIS A 475 2.87 -0.57 11.50
CA HIS A 475 1.57 0.03 11.19
C HIS A 475 0.60 -0.92 10.49
N ASP A 476 1.08 -1.95 9.80
CA ASP A 476 0.27 -2.91 9.03
C ASP A 476 0.63 -4.38 9.27
N GLY A 477 1.75 -4.66 9.95
CA GLY A 477 2.20 -6.02 10.26
C GLY A 477 2.89 -6.74 9.10
N GLU A 478 3.23 -6.06 7.99
CA GLU A 478 3.90 -6.70 6.87
C GLU A 478 5.34 -7.11 7.22
N ARG A 479 5.77 -8.26 6.70
CA ARG A 479 7.08 -8.87 7.02
C ARG A 479 7.89 -9.13 5.76
N GLY A 480 9.20 -8.95 5.85
CA GLY A 480 10.14 -9.33 4.79
C GLY A 480 11.57 -8.86 5.04
N TRP A 481 12.46 -9.19 4.10
CA TRP A 481 13.87 -8.81 4.14
C TRP A 481 14.10 -7.39 3.60
N PHE A 482 14.96 -6.61 4.25
CA PHE A 482 15.39 -5.29 3.78
C PHE A 482 16.87 -5.05 4.11
N PRO A 483 17.58 -4.23 3.32
CA PRO A 483 19.01 -4.03 3.50
C PRO A 483 19.29 -3.12 4.70
N SER A 484 20.32 -3.39 5.49
CA SER A 484 20.63 -2.61 6.70
C SER A 484 21.00 -1.16 6.41
N ARG A 485 21.45 -0.85 5.19
CA ARG A 485 21.83 0.50 4.77
C ARG A 485 20.66 1.50 4.69
N VAL A 486 19.41 1.02 4.62
CA VAL A 486 18.24 1.91 4.47
C VAL A 486 17.56 2.23 5.79
N VAL A 487 18.11 1.73 6.90
CA VAL A 487 17.52 1.89 8.23
C VAL A 487 18.54 2.25 9.30
N GLU A 488 18.05 2.81 10.39
CA GLU A 488 18.81 3.12 11.60
C GLU A 488 18.16 2.46 12.82
N GLU A 489 18.95 2.09 13.83
CA GLU A 489 18.43 1.49 15.06
C GLU A 489 17.80 2.51 16.01
N ILE A 490 16.62 2.18 16.54
CA ILE A 490 16.00 2.95 17.61
C ILE A 490 16.56 2.47 18.95
N HIS A 491 17.58 3.15 19.48
CA HIS A 491 18.23 2.75 20.72
C HIS A 491 17.40 3.03 22.00
N SER A 492 16.53 4.04 21.97
CA SER A 492 15.74 4.46 23.15
C SER A 492 14.60 3.49 23.46
N LYS A 493 14.63 2.85 24.64
CA LYS A 493 13.54 1.98 25.13
C LYS A 493 12.21 2.70 25.22
N ALA A 494 12.21 3.96 25.64
CA ALA A 494 10.99 4.76 25.77
C ALA A 494 10.32 4.99 24.41
N VAL A 495 11.12 5.30 23.38
CA VAL A 495 10.64 5.48 22.00
C VAL A 495 10.11 4.16 21.45
N ARG A 496 10.82 3.04 21.66
CA ARG A 496 10.34 1.72 21.21
C ARG A 496 8.99 1.34 21.81
N ALA A 497 8.82 1.61 23.11
CA ALA A 497 7.56 1.37 23.82
C ALA A 497 6.44 2.34 23.41
N GLN A 498 6.77 3.57 23.00
CA GLN A 498 5.80 4.52 22.47
C GLN A 498 5.29 4.10 21.09
N ASN A 499 6.19 3.73 20.18
CA ASN A 499 5.84 3.26 18.83
C ASN A 499 4.87 2.06 18.90
N LEU A 500 5.14 1.11 19.80
CA LEU A 500 4.24 -0.02 20.04
C LEU A 500 2.86 0.43 20.54
N ARG A 501 2.79 1.36 21.50
CA ARG A 501 1.52 1.86 22.03
C ARG A 501 0.68 2.59 20.98
N GLU A 502 1.31 3.41 20.15
CA GLU A 502 0.63 4.12 19.07
C GLU A 502 0.10 3.14 18.02
N ALA A 503 0.89 2.12 17.65
CA ALA A 503 0.44 1.04 16.78
C ALA A 503 -0.73 0.27 17.38
N PHE A 504 -0.67 -0.08 18.69
CA PHE A 504 -1.76 -0.76 19.38
C PHE A 504 -3.04 0.09 19.46
N LYS A 505 -2.96 1.41 19.68
CA LYS A 505 -4.16 2.27 19.72
C LYS A 505 -4.88 2.29 18.37
N ILE A 506 -4.12 2.32 17.28
CA ILE A 506 -4.65 2.25 15.92
C ILE A 506 -5.25 0.86 15.66
N GLN A 507 -4.59 -0.22 16.10
CA GLN A 507 -5.11 -1.60 15.99
C GLN A 507 -6.35 -1.87 16.86
N LEU A 508 -6.42 -1.36 18.08
CA LEU A 508 -7.61 -1.49 18.95
C LEU A 508 -8.82 -0.77 18.36
N ALA A 509 -8.61 0.39 17.74
CA ALA A 509 -9.63 1.07 16.96
C ALA A 509 -10.01 0.30 15.68
N GLN A 510 -9.23 -0.69 15.23
CA GLN A 510 -9.56 -1.59 14.12
C GLN A 510 -10.29 -2.87 14.58
N ASP A 511 -9.93 -3.43 15.74
CA ASP A 511 -10.46 -4.70 16.25
C ASP A 511 -11.72 -4.54 17.12
N GLY A 512 -11.99 -3.34 17.67
CA GLY A 512 -13.16 -3.05 18.51
C GLY A 512 -14.53 -3.24 17.84
N GLY A 513 -14.58 -3.51 16.53
CA GLY A 513 -15.80 -3.91 15.81
C GLY A 513 -16.20 -5.38 16.01
N ALA A 514 -15.34 -6.21 16.60
CA ALA A 514 -15.64 -7.60 16.93
C ALA A 514 -15.92 -7.77 18.43
N GLY A 515 -17.08 -7.27 18.88
CA GLY A 515 -17.79 -7.68 20.09
C GLY A 515 -17.01 -7.72 21.41
N LEU A 516 -17.16 -6.68 22.23
CA LEU A 516 -17.11 -6.84 23.69
C LEU A 516 -18.27 -7.76 24.13
N GLN A 517 -18.02 -9.07 24.20
CA GLN A 517 -18.70 -9.91 25.17
C GLN A 517 -17.73 -10.20 26.32
N THR A 518 -18.10 -9.66 27.48
CA THR A 518 -17.52 -9.94 28.78
C THR A 518 -17.50 -11.45 29.03
N GLY A 519 -16.32 -12.06 28.83
CA GLY A 519 -16.09 -13.49 29.04
C GLY A 519 -16.09 -13.86 30.52
N THR A 520 -17.26 -14.21 31.03
CA THR A 520 -17.38 -15.03 32.24
C THR A 520 -17.00 -16.47 31.88
N ARG A 521 -16.09 -17.06 32.65
CA ARG A 521 -15.63 -18.46 32.58
C ARG A 521 -16.77 -19.45 32.31
N GLY A 522 -16.59 -20.32 31.31
CA GLY A 522 -17.42 -21.51 31.16
C GLY A 522 -17.09 -22.41 29.96
N GLY A 523 -16.41 -23.53 30.23
CA GLY A 523 -16.75 -24.85 29.66
C GLY A 523 -16.49 -25.14 28.18
N LEU A 524 -15.45 -25.94 27.94
CA LEU A 524 -15.29 -26.81 26.77
C LEU A 524 -16.56 -27.64 26.49
N ARG A 525 -17.09 -27.56 25.26
CA ARG A 525 -17.61 -28.72 24.49
C ARG A 525 -17.92 -28.32 23.05
N GLY A 526 -17.48 -29.17 22.13
CA GLY A 526 -17.43 -28.88 20.70
C GLY A 526 -18.78 -28.81 19.98
N ARG A 527 -18.73 -28.28 18.75
CA ARG A 527 -19.73 -28.54 17.73
C ARG A 527 -19.07 -28.55 16.35
N GLN A 528 -19.26 -29.69 15.69
CA GLN A 528 -18.96 -29.97 14.29
C GLN A 528 -19.88 -29.16 13.36
N HIS A 529 -19.36 -28.90 12.15
CA HIS A 529 -20.05 -28.80 10.86
C HIS A 529 -21.46 -28.19 10.81
N VAL A 530 -21.54 -27.00 10.21
CA VAL A 530 -22.52 -26.71 9.15
C VAL A 530 -21.80 -25.87 8.08
N LEU A 531 -21.54 -26.51 6.93
CA LEU A 531 -21.12 -25.90 5.67
C LEU A 531 -22.27 -26.15 4.70
N SER A 532 -23.03 -25.13 4.34
CA SER A 532 -23.78 -25.06 3.08
C SER A 532 -24.41 -23.67 2.91
N GLU A 533 -24.40 -23.22 1.66
CA GLU A 533 -25.15 -22.08 1.10
C GLU A 533 -24.46 -20.71 1.13
N PHE A 534 -23.48 -20.53 0.23
CA PHE A 534 -23.40 -19.34 -0.62
C PHE A 534 -22.76 -19.73 -1.97
N HIS A 535 -23.60 -20.20 -2.90
CA HIS A 535 -23.28 -20.28 -4.32
C HIS A 535 -24.39 -19.58 -5.11
N THR A 536 -24.02 -18.99 -6.25
CA THR A 536 -24.76 -18.03 -7.10
C THR A 536 -24.84 -16.63 -6.49
N SER A 537 -24.11 -15.60 -6.97
CA SER A 537 -23.98 -15.14 -8.35
C SER A 537 -22.70 -14.32 -8.54
N PHE A 538 -21.73 -14.80 -9.32
CA PHE A 538 -20.71 -13.99 -9.99
C PHE A 538 -20.25 -14.76 -11.23
N THR A 539 -21.13 -14.79 -12.22
CA THR A 539 -20.81 -15.16 -13.59
C THR A 539 -21.10 -13.93 -14.43
N LEU A 540 -20.18 -13.60 -15.35
CA LEU A 540 -20.16 -12.43 -16.25
C LEU A 540 -19.40 -11.21 -15.73
N CYS A 541 -18.07 -11.30 -15.75
CA CYS A 541 -17.19 -10.21 -16.22
C CYS A 541 -15.74 -10.73 -16.38
N THR A 542 -15.56 -11.66 -17.32
CA THR A 542 -14.25 -11.89 -17.95
C THR A 542 -14.47 -11.75 -19.46
N PRO A 543 -14.10 -10.63 -20.09
CA PRO A 543 -13.90 -10.65 -21.52
C PRO A 543 -12.63 -11.43 -21.81
N ASN A 544 -12.70 -12.32 -22.81
CA ASN A 544 -11.58 -12.95 -23.48
C ASN A 544 -10.51 -11.91 -23.87
N ILE A 545 -9.47 -11.74 -23.04
CA ILE A 545 -8.31 -10.87 -23.34
C ILE A 545 -7.10 -11.69 -23.83
N PHE A 546 -7.21 -13.01 -23.96
CA PHE A 546 -6.11 -13.88 -24.39
C PHE A 546 -6.40 -14.70 -25.65
N GLN A 547 -7.02 -14.08 -26.66
CA GLN A 547 -7.05 -14.62 -28.03
C GLN A 547 -6.66 -13.54 -29.06
N SER A 548 -5.42 -13.06 -28.97
CA SER A 548 -4.74 -12.33 -30.06
C SER A 548 -3.25 -12.13 -29.73
N PHE A 549 -2.57 -13.23 -29.40
CA PHE A 549 -1.13 -13.35 -29.58
C PHE A 549 -0.87 -14.71 -30.22
N SER A 550 -1.06 -14.75 -31.54
CA SER A 550 -0.49 -15.73 -32.46
C SER A 550 -0.03 -14.97 -33.68
#